data_AF-A0A940TH27-F1
#
_entry.id   AF-A0A940TH27-F1
#
_cell.length_a   1.000
_cell.length_b   1.000
_cell.length_c   1.000
_cell.angle_alpha   90.00
_cell.angle_beta   90.00
_cell.angle_gamma   90.00
#
_symmetry.space_group_name_H-M   'P 1'
#
loop_
_entity.id
_entity.type
_entity.pdbx_description
1 polymer ?
#
loop_
_entity_poly.entity_id
_entity_poly.type
_entity_poly.pdbx_seq_one_letter_code
_entity_poly.pdbx_strand_id
1 'polypeptide(L)'
;MKITKILGAASAAVVSAAVMAASAGAYEAFLMYASSDWSVQCMEATSANATTADVTGDGTYTVSVSGFEWEDEETAEMVPATANGATVFCVDIDGLATALGCGKDADGYDALQTGAEKTAFAQAAGLTISDVVITATNSDGTSTDIAVDESKIYYGDIEGNGKIRLEIYNAYGDTSKDAPIDAAGLSFDDSLSVTFTVSGTGMGGNTAADTETAATADAATAEAPADAPADAAPATDSKGSPDTGVEGIAVVAGVAALAAGAVIVSKKRG
;
A
#
# COMPACT_ATOMS: atom_id res chain seq x y z
N MET A 1 59.51 -21.57 0.00
CA MET A 1 58.70 -20.49 -0.61
C MET A 1 57.68 -20.00 0.42
N LYS A 2 57.29 -18.73 0.36
CA LYS A 2 56.17 -18.08 1.09
C LYS A 2 55.29 -17.35 0.06
N ILE A 3 54.26 -16.62 0.53
CA ILE A 3 53.20 -15.91 -0.22
C ILE A 3 52.02 -16.87 -0.51
N THR A 4 51.18 -17.17 0.49
CA THR A 4 50.01 -16.41 1.00
C THR A 4 48.83 -16.34 0.02
N LYS A 5 47.72 -17.01 0.37
CA LYS A 5 46.41 -16.81 -0.26
C LYS A 5 45.83 -15.48 0.19
N ILE A 6 45.31 -14.68 -0.73
CA ILE A 6 44.48 -13.51 -0.42
C ILE A 6 43.03 -13.96 -0.52
N LEU A 7 42.25 -13.83 0.55
CA LEU A 7 40.79 -13.88 0.49
C LEU A 7 40.30 -12.51 0.01
N GLY A 8 39.63 -12.48 -1.14
CA GLY A 8 38.92 -11.29 -1.58
C GLY A 8 37.61 -11.15 -0.82
N ALA A 9 37.56 -10.26 0.18
CA ALA A 9 36.31 -9.86 0.81
C ALA A 9 35.56 -8.91 -0.14
N ALA A 10 34.46 -9.38 -0.71
CA ALA A 10 33.55 -8.50 -1.46
C ALA A 10 32.67 -7.75 -0.45
N SER A 11 33.04 -6.51 -0.13
CA SER A 11 32.19 -5.62 0.65
C SER A 11 30.98 -5.19 -0.17
N ALA A 12 29.79 -5.70 0.15
CA ALA A 12 28.55 -5.17 -0.38
C ALA A 12 28.39 -3.71 0.11
N ALA A 13 28.25 -2.77 -0.82
CA ALA A 13 27.93 -1.39 -0.47
C ALA A 13 26.45 -1.29 -0.12
N VAL A 14 26.15 -1.17 1.17
CA VAL A 14 24.77 -0.94 1.64
C VAL A 14 24.40 0.49 1.25
N VAL A 15 23.46 0.65 0.32
CA VAL A 15 22.92 1.97 -0.04
C VAL A 15 21.84 2.33 0.99
N SER A 16 22.26 2.99 2.07
CA SER A 16 21.35 3.56 3.06
C SER A 16 20.61 4.75 2.45
N ALA A 17 19.47 4.49 1.80
CA ALA A 17 18.52 5.52 1.43
C ALA A 17 18.01 6.19 2.72
N ALA A 18 18.25 7.50 2.85
CA ALA A 18 17.72 8.27 3.96
C ALA A 18 16.25 8.59 3.68
N VAL A 19 15.33 7.86 4.34
CA VAL A 19 13.89 8.15 4.28
C VAL A 19 13.67 9.60 4.73
N MET A 20 13.17 10.43 3.82
CA MET A 20 12.66 11.75 4.14
C MET A 20 11.36 11.55 4.92
N ALA A 21 11.38 11.84 6.22
CA ALA A 21 10.17 11.79 7.03
C ALA A 21 9.19 12.87 6.55
N ALA A 22 8.22 12.47 5.74
CA ALA A 22 7.19 13.36 5.21
C ALA A 22 6.34 13.94 6.35
N SER A 23 5.78 15.13 6.11
CA SER A 23 5.02 15.86 7.13
C SER A 23 3.76 15.09 7.53
N ALA A 24 3.48 14.99 8.83
CA ALA A 24 2.23 14.42 9.32
C ALA A 24 1.02 15.24 8.83
N GLY A 25 0.33 14.71 7.82
CA GLY A 25 -0.89 15.22 7.22
C GLY A 25 -1.84 14.08 6.88
N ALA A 26 -3.06 14.43 6.51
CA ALA A 26 -4.01 13.52 5.88
C ALA A 26 -3.99 13.79 4.37
N TYR A 27 -3.83 12.74 3.58
CA TYR A 27 -3.76 12.75 2.13
C TYR A 27 -4.97 11.96 1.61
N GLU A 28 -5.92 12.64 0.98
CA GLU A 28 -7.20 12.03 0.61
C GLU A 28 -7.01 11.03 -0.54
N ALA A 29 -7.24 9.74 -0.24
CA ALA A 29 -7.36 8.69 -1.24
C ALA A 29 -8.81 8.63 -1.76
N PHE A 30 -8.99 8.56 -3.07
CA PHE A 30 -10.28 8.29 -3.71
C PHE A 30 -10.16 7.30 -4.86
N LEU A 31 -11.23 6.56 -5.11
CA LEU A 31 -11.36 5.68 -6.27
C LEU A 31 -11.87 6.48 -7.48
N MET A 32 -11.00 6.62 -8.50
CA MET A 32 -11.36 7.08 -9.83
C MET A 32 -11.78 5.87 -10.67
N TYR A 33 -13.03 5.85 -11.12
CA TYR A 33 -13.58 4.76 -11.92
C TYR A 33 -14.43 5.29 -13.09
N ALA A 34 -14.30 4.66 -14.26
CA ALA A 34 -15.22 4.81 -15.37
C ALA A 34 -15.40 3.45 -16.06
N SER A 35 -16.66 3.07 -16.27
CA SER A 35 -17.08 1.90 -17.07
C SER A 35 -16.62 1.97 -18.54
N SER A 36 -16.76 0.87 -19.28
CA SER A 36 -16.30 0.75 -20.67
C SER A 36 -17.02 1.68 -21.65
N ASP A 37 -18.24 2.09 -21.34
CA ASP A 37 -19.07 3.00 -22.14
C ASP A 37 -19.26 4.39 -21.50
N TRP A 38 -18.63 4.64 -20.35
CA TRP A 38 -18.71 5.87 -19.55
C TRP A 38 -20.10 6.19 -18.96
N SER A 39 -21.04 5.24 -18.99
CA SER A 39 -22.38 5.40 -18.40
C SER A 39 -22.33 5.54 -16.88
N VAL A 40 -21.53 4.70 -16.23
CA VAL A 40 -21.18 4.79 -14.81
C VAL A 40 -19.74 5.31 -14.67
N GLN A 41 -19.56 6.41 -13.92
CA GLN A 41 -18.26 7.00 -13.66
C GLN A 41 -18.24 7.83 -12.37
N CYS A 42 -17.10 7.87 -11.70
CA CYS A 42 -16.76 8.76 -10.60
C CYS A 42 -15.31 9.22 -10.79
N MET A 43 -15.12 10.51 -11.12
CA MET A 43 -13.84 11.06 -11.58
C MET A 43 -13.20 12.04 -10.58
N GLU A 44 -13.85 12.31 -9.45
CA GLU A 44 -13.41 13.26 -8.42
C GLU A 44 -13.81 12.79 -7.01
N ALA A 45 -12.95 13.05 -6.02
CA ALA A 45 -13.18 12.74 -4.61
C ALA A 45 -14.44 13.41 -4.03
N THR A 46 -14.82 14.56 -4.57
CA THR A 46 -16.00 15.35 -4.17
C THR A 46 -17.33 14.81 -4.68
N SER A 47 -17.33 13.73 -5.47
CA SER A 47 -18.55 13.10 -5.97
C SER A 47 -19.38 12.51 -4.83
N ALA A 48 -20.71 12.62 -4.91
CA ALA A 48 -21.62 11.94 -3.98
C ALA A 48 -21.53 10.40 -4.06
N ASN A 49 -20.95 9.86 -5.14
CA ASN A 49 -20.71 8.44 -5.31
C ASN A 49 -19.40 7.94 -4.68
N ALA A 50 -18.51 8.82 -4.21
CA ALA A 50 -17.21 8.45 -3.67
C ALA A 50 -17.24 8.21 -2.15
N THR A 51 -16.51 7.19 -1.70
CA THR A 51 -16.06 7.06 -0.31
C THR A 51 -14.53 7.17 -0.28
N THR A 52 -14.03 8.22 0.37
CA THR A 52 -12.60 8.55 0.46
C THR A 52 -11.97 8.06 1.77
N ALA A 53 -10.64 8.06 1.85
CA ALA A 53 -9.88 7.67 3.04
C ALA A 53 -8.67 8.59 3.31
N ASP A 54 -8.50 9.01 4.56
CA ASP A 54 -7.38 9.84 5.01
C ASP A 54 -6.10 9.00 5.19
N VAL A 55 -5.26 8.93 4.15
CA VAL A 55 -3.92 8.34 4.25
C VAL A 55 -3.06 9.23 5.15
N THR A 56 -2.62 8.68 6.28
CA THR A 56 -2.07 9.42 7.43
C THR A 56 -0.74 8.84 7.93
N GLY A 57 -0.31 7.73 7.34
CA GLY A 57 0.85 6.95 7.73
C GLY A 57 0.95 5.67 6.92
N ASP A 58 1.80 4.77 7.39
CA ASP A 58 1.80 3.37 6.96
C ASP A 58 0.55 2.66 7.55
N GLY A 59 -0.16 1.90 6.73
CA GLY A 59 -1.41 1.23 7.12
C GLY A 59 -2.24 0.74 5.92
N THR A 60 -3.31 -0.01 6.20
CA THR A 60 -4.27 -0.48 5.20
C THR A 60 -5.46 0.47 5.12
N TYR A 61 -5.78 0.90 3.89
CA TYR A 61 -6.84 1.86 3.58
C TYR A 61 -7.85 1.24 2.61
N THR A 62 -9.09 1.72 2.63
CA THR A 62 -10.14 1.27 1.70
C THR A 62 -10.88 2.48 1.14
N VAL A 63 -11.04 2.51 -0.18
CA VAL A 63 -11.84 3.50 -0.93
C VAL A 63 -12.90 2.77 -1.74
N SER A 64 -14.01 3.42 -2.07
CA SER A 64 -15.04 2.82 -2.93
C SER A 64 -15.83 3.83 -3.74
N VAL A 65 -16.54 3.32 -4.74
CA VAL A 65 -17.62 4.01 -5.46
C VAL A 65 -18.92 3.23 -5.34
N SER A 66 -20.05 3.92 -5.18
CA SER A 66 -21.36 3.29 -4.97
C SER A 66 -22.53 4.22 -5.30
N GLY A 67 -23.75 3.67 -5.33
CA GLY A 67 -24.99 4.47 -5.39
C GLY A 67 -25.21 5.15 -6.75
N PHE A 68 -24.82 4.47 -7.83
CA PHE A 68 -25.14 4.91 -9.18
C PHE A 68 -26.55 4.43 -9.54
N GLU A 69 -27.41 5.33 -9.98
CA GLU A 69 -28.82 5.03 -10.30
C GLU A 69 -29.24 5.72 -11.61
N TRP A 70 -30.18 5.12 -12.33
CA TRP A 70 -30.83 5.68 -13.52
C TRP A 70 -32.34 5.77 -13.32
N GLU A 71 -33.02 6.72 -13.99
CA GLU A 71 -34.50 6.78 -14.02
C GLU A 71 -35.02 5.74 -15.03
N ASP A 72 -35.85 4.80 -14.58
CA ASP A 72 -36.49 3.79 -15.43
C ASP A 72 -37.57 4.41 -16.34
N GLU A 73 -37.48 4.19 -17.66
CA GLU A 73 -38.33 4.85 -18.66
C GLU A 73 -39.82 4.47 -18.58
N GLU A 74 -40.20 3.35 -17.96
CA GLU A 74 -41.61 2.93 -17.84
C GLU A 74 -42.26 3.40 -16.52
N THR A 75 -41.48 3.45 -15.43
CA THR A 75 -41.98 3.67 -14.06
C THR A 75 -41.59 5.02 -13.46
N ALA A 76 -40.53 5.66 -13.96
CA ALA A 76 -39.83 6.80 -13.34
C ALA A 76 -39.35 6.51 -11.89
N GLU A 77 -39.03 5.25 -11.58
CA GLU A 77 -38.33 4.86 -10.36
C GLU A 77 -36.80 4.93 -10.60
N MET A 78 -36.03 5.30 -9.57
CA MET A 78 -34.56 5.23 -9.65
C MET A 78 -34.12 3.79 -9.42
N VAL A 79 -33.40 3.22 -10.37
CA VAL A 79 -32.93 1.82 -10.36
C VAL A 79 -31.41 1.74 -10.41
N PRO A 80 -30.75 0.73 -9.80
CA PRO A 80 -29.30 0.59 -9.79
C PRO A 80 -28.69 0.55 -11.20
N ALA A 81 -27.59 1.28 -11.39
CA ALA A 81 -26.91 1.42 -12.68
C ALA A 81 -25.79 0.39 -12.82
N THR A 82 -25.98 -0.63 -13.68
CA THR A 82 -24.96 -1.67 -13.89
C THR A 82 -23.74 -1.14 -14.67
N ALA A 83 -22.63 -0.99 -13.96
CA ALA A 83 -21.34 -0.65 -14.52
C ALA A 83 -20.70 -1.89 -15.19
N ASN A 84 -20.27 -1.75 -16.46
CA ASN A 84 -19.74 -2.86 -17.26
C ASN A 84 -18.30 -2.60 -17.74
N GLY A 85 -17.38 -3.50 -17.41
CA GLY A 85 -15.93 -3.39 -17.62
C GLY A 85 -15.31 -2.12 -17.03
N ALA A 86 -14.12 -1.73 -17.48
CA ALA A 86 -13.49 -0.47 -17.11
C ALA A 86 -12.79 0.21 -18.31
N THR A 87 -12.93 1.54 -18.41
CA THR A 87 -12.01 2.39 -19.18
C THR A 87 -10.94 3.00 -18.27
N VAL A 88 -11.32 3.41 -17.06
CA VAL A 88 -10.44 3.99 -16.04
C VAL A 88 -10.74 3.33 -14.71
N PHE A 89 -9.70 2.91 -13.99
CA PHE A 89 -9.76 2.30 -12.68
C PHE A 89 -8.43 2.60 -11.96
N CYS A 90 -8.44 3.60 -11.10
CA CYS A 90 -7.26 4.11 -10.40
C CYS A 90 -7.64 4.49 -8.95
N VAL A 91 -6.71 4.36 -8.01
CA VAL A 91 -6.82 5.07 -6.71
C VAL A 91 -5.86 6.26 -6.75
N ASP A 92 -6.39 7.46 -6.57
CA ASP A 92 -5.60 8.70 -6.49
C ASP A 92 -5.51 9.14 -5.02
N ILE A 93 -4.29 9.35 -4.51
CA ILE A 93 -4.00 9.86 -3.16
C ILE A 93 -3.42 11.26 -3.29
N ASP A 94 -4.22 12.27 -2.95
CA ASP A 94 -3.91 13.67 -3.27
C ASP A 94 -2.69 14.20 -2.50
N GLY A 95 -1.82 14.96 -3.16
CA GLY A 95 -0.62 15.59 -2.58
C GLY A 95 0.50 14.65 -2.08
N LEU A 96 0.26 13.33 -1.97
CA LEU A 96 1.17 12.39 -1.31
C LEU A 96 2.56 12.32 -1.97
N ALA A 97 2.66 12.37 -3.30
CA ALA A 97 3.95 12.33 -3.99
C ALA A 97 4.76 13.61 -3.76
N THR A 98 4.07 14.74 -3.62
CA THR A 98 4.69 16.02 -3.22
C THR A 98 5.26 15.94 -1.81
N ALA A 99 4.54 15.32 -0.87
CA ALA A 99 4.96 15.16 0.51
C ALA A 99 6.16 14.21 0.68
N LEU A 100 6.19 13.12 -0.09
CA LEU A 100 7.28 12.14 -0.10
C LEU A 100 8.50 12.58 -0.93
N GLY A 101 8.40 13.68 -1.68
CA GLY A 101 9.48 14.16 -2.56
C GLY A 101 9.70 13.31 -3.81
N CYS A 102 8.68 12.58 -4.28
CA CYS A 102 8.70 11.78 -5.51
C CYS A 102 7.72 12.27 -6.60
N GLY A 103 7.05 13.39 -6.37
CA GLY A 103 6.19 14.06 -7.35
C GLY A 103 6.95 14.90 -8.38
N LYS A 104 6.20 15.52 -9.29
CA LYS A 104 6.67 16.29 -10.47
C LYS A 104 7.80 17.31 -10.24
N ASP A 105 7.89 17.87 -9.03
CA ASP A 105 8.85 18.94 -8.69
C ASP A 105 10.17 18.39 -8.09
N ALA A 106 10.36 17.07 -8.07
CA ALA A 106 11.54 16.40 -7.53
C ALA A 106 12.66 16.21 -8.56
N ASP A 107 13.92 16.31 -8.10
CA ASP A 107 15.11 16.14 -8.93
C ASP A 107 15.11 14.77 -9.64
N GLY A 108 15.09 14.80 -10.98
CA GLY A 108 15.09 13.60 -11.83
C GLY A 108 13.72 13.18 -12.36
N TYR A 109 12.60 13.73 -11.86
CA TYR A 109 11.26 13.38 -12.33
C TYR A 109 11.07 13.60 -13.85
N ASP A 110 11.60 14.71 -14.39
CA ASP A 110 11.53 15.06 -15.83
C ASP A 110 12.06 13.97 -16.79
N ALA A 111 12.89 13.04 -16.29
CA ALA A 111 13.42 11.94 -17.09
C ALA A 111 12.42 10.77 -17.24
N LEU A 112 11.45 10.62 -16.33
CA LEU A 112 10.60 9.44 -16.21
C LEU A 112 9.45 9.47 -17.23
N GLN A 113 9.41 8.51 -18.16
CA GLN A 113 8.43 8.50 -19.25
C GLN A 113 7.26 7.52 -19.02
N THR A 114 7.50 6.46 -18.25
CA THR A 114 6.57 5.33 -18.04
C THR A 114 6.08 5.23 -16.60
N GLY A 115 4.95 4.55 -16.40
CA GLY A 115 4.44 4.16 -15.08
C GLY A 115 5.49 3.39 -14.29
N ALA A 116 6.16 2.41 -14.91
CA ALA A 116 7.21 1.61 -14.28
C ALA A 116 8.39 2.45 -13.75
N GLU A 117 8.86 3.45 -14.51
CA GLU A 117 9.90 4.38 -14.06
C GLU A 117 9.44 5.26 -12.89
N LYS A 118 8.17 5.70 -12.91
CA LYS A 118 7.57 6.49 -11.84
C LYS A 118 7.29 5.66 -10.57
N THR A 119 7.01 4.36 -10.72
CA THR A 119 6.93 3.40 -9.62
C THR A 119 8.30 3.15 -8.99
N ALA A 120 9.34 2.96 -9.80
CA ALA A 120 10.71 2.84 -9.29
C ALA A 120 11.18 4.12 -8.56
N PHE A 121 10.75 5.30 -9.03
CA PHE A 121 11.04 6.58 -8.36
C PHE A 121 10.28 6.75 -7.04
N ALA A 122 9.01 6.36 -6.98
CA ALA A 122 8.23 6.34 -5.73
C ALA A 122 8.81 5.35 -4.70
N GLN A 123 9.21 4.16 -5.14
CA GLN A 123 9.91 3.15 -4.32
C GLN A 123 11.27 3.66 -3.82
N ALA A 124 12.01 4.42 -4.63
CA ALA A 124 13.27 5.03 -4.22
C ALA A 124 13.11 6.11 -3.13
N ALA A 125 11.91 6.71 -3.01
CA ALA A 125 11.54 7.59 -1.90
C ALA A 125 11.00 6.83 -0.66
N GLY A 126 10.90 5.50 -0.73
CA GLY A 126 10.45 4.62 0.35
C GLY A 126 9.04 4.03 0.16
N LEU A 127 8.23 4.59 -0.74
CA LEU A 127 6.82 4.19 -0.87
C LEU A 127 6.65 2.78 -1.45
N THR A 128 5.97 1.93 -0.69
CA THR A 128 5.41 0.67 -1.17
C THR A 128 3.90 0.69 -1.07
N ILE A 129 3.22 0.24 -2.13
CA ILE A 129 1.80 -0.12 -2.10
C ILE A 129 1.70 -1.62 -2.39
N SER A 130 0.88 -2.33 -1.59
CA SER A 130 0.72 -3.79 -1.64
C SER A 130 -0.67 -4.23 -1.18
N ASP A 131 -0.95 -5.53 -1.24
CA ASP A 131 -2.15 -6.17 -0.69
C ASP A 131 -3.44 -5.62 -1.32
N VAL A 132 -3.43 -5.50 -2.65
CA VAL A 132 -4.49 -4.83 -3.41
C VAL A 132 -5.68 -5.77 -3.60
N VAL A 133 -6.66 -5.65 -2.71
CA VAL A 133 -7.93 -6.40 -2.77
C VAL A 133 -9.01 -5.54 -3.39
N ILE A 134 -9.62 -6.05 -4.46
CA ILE A 134 -10.70 -5.38 -5.18
C ILE A 134 -11.98 -6.22 -5.04
N THR A 135 -13.05 -5.64 -4.52
CA THR A 135 -14.34 -6.33 -4.37
C THR A 135 -15.44 -5.57 -5.11
N ALA A 136 -16.06 -6.23 -6.07
CA ALA A 136 -17.29 -5.77 -6.73
C ALA A 136 -18.50 -6.34 -5.98
N THR A 137 -19.54 -5.53 -5.75
CA THR A 137 -20.77 -5.96 -5.06
C THR A 137 -22.02 -5.51 -5.84
N ASN A 138 -23.02 -6.40 -5.88
CA ASN A 138 -24.28 -6.19 -6.56
C ASN A 138 -25.43 -5.91 -5.61
N SER A 139 -26.51 -5.33 -6.14
CA SER A 139 -27.74 -4.96 -5.46
C SER A 139 -28.50 -6.13 -4.81
N ASP A 140 -28.23 -7.37 -5.24
CA ASP A 140 -28.75 -8.60 -4.62
C ASP A 140 -27.95 -9.07 -3.38
N GLY A 141 -26.86 -8.37 -3.05
CA GLY A 141 -25.94 -8.68 -1.95
C GLY A 141 -24.86 -9.72 -2.30
N THR A 142 -24.68 -10.08 -3.57
CA THR A 142 -23.53 -10.88 -4.01
C THR A 142 -22.28 -10.02 -4.17
N SER A 143 -21.14 -10.50 -3.68
CA SER A 143 -19.83 -9.88 -3.87
C SER A 143 -18.88 -10.82 -4.59
N THR A 144 -17.99 -10.27 -5.42
CA THR A 144 -16.94 -10.98 -6.15
C THR A 144 -15.61 -10.26 -5.95
N ASP A 145 -14.62 -10.97 -5.42
CA ASP A 145 -13.24 -10.48 -5.38
C ASP A 145 -12.61 -10.63 -6.78
N ILE A 146 -12.10 -9.52 -7.32
CA ILE A 146 -11.47 -9.46 -8.64
C ILE A 146 -10.01 -9.88 -8.50
N ALA A 147 -9.56 -10.83 -9.33
CA ALA A 147 -8.18 -11.29 -9.31
C ALA A 147 -7.23 -10.21 -9.85
N VAL A 148 -6.18 -9.90 -9.07
CA VAL A 148 -5.19 -8.85 -9.37
C VAL A 148 -3.80 -9.45 -9.53
N ASP A 149 -3.11 -9.09 -10.61
CA ASP A 149 -1.66 -9.28 -10.77
C ASP A 149 -0.94 -7.99 -10.31
N GLU A 150 -0.66 -7.90 -9.01
CA GLU A 150 0.02 -6.74 -8.41
C GLU A 150 1.39 -6.44 -9.05
N SER A 151 2.03 -7.42 -9.72
CA SER A 151 3.32 -7.21 -10.40
C SER A 151 3.23 -6.32 -11.65
N LYS A 152 2.01 -6.04 -12.12
CA LYS A 152 1.71 -5.18 -13.28
C LYS A 152 1.13 -3.82 -12.89
N ILE A 153 0.74 -3.64 -11.62
CA ILE A 153 0.23 -2.35 -11.14
C ILE A 153 1.38 -1.33 -11.13
N TYR A 154 1.09 -0.13 -11.64
CA TYR A 154 1.99 1.00 -11.53
C TYR A 154 1.46 2.00 -10.50
N TYR A 155 2.36 2.51 -9.66
CA TYR A 155 2.05 3.64 -8.79
C TYR A 155 3.09 4.77 -8.88
N GLY A 156 2.75 5.95 -8.35
CA GLY A 156 3.58 7.14 -8.35
C GLY A 156 2.83 8.38 -8.85
N ASP A 157 3.53 9.49 -9.05
CA ASP A 157 2.96 10.69 -9.70
C ASP A 157 2.88 10.48 -11.22
N ILE A 158 2.00 9.57 -11.65
CA ILE A 158 1.88 9.12 -13.04
C ILE A 158 1.52 10.27 -13.98
N GLU A 159 0.66 11.20 -13.55
CA GLU A 159 0.19 12.33 -14.35
C GLU A 159 1.05 13.59 -14.26
N GLY A 160 1.93 13.72 -13.26
CA GLY A 160 2.70 14.95 -13.03
C GLY A 160 1.85 16.04 -12.37
N ASN A 161 1.02 15.65 -11.40
CA ASN A 161 0.11 16.53 -10.65
C ASN A 161 0.34 16.52 -9.13
N GLY A 162 1.37 15.83 -8.64
CA GLY A 162 1.78 15.82 -7.23
C GLY A 162 1.07 14.80 -6.33
N LYS A 163 0.15 14.00 -6.90
CA LYS A 163 -0.53 12.88 -6.25
C LYS A 163 0.26 11.59 -6.34
N ILE A 164 -0.08 10.58 -5.54
CA ILE A 164 0.20 9.18 -5.91
C ILE A 164 -1.04 8.63 -6.58
N ARG A 165 -0.94 8.24 -7.85
CA ARG A 165 -1.88 7.32 -8.49
C ARG A 165 -1.42 5.89 -8.23
N LEU A 166 -2.36 4.99 -7.98
CA LEU A 166 -2.28 3.54 -8.13
C LEU A 166 -3.11 3.20 -9.38
N GLU A 167 -2.45 2.93 -10.50
CA GLU A 167 -3.12 2.60 -11.76
C GLU A 167 -3.40 1.09 -11.78
N ILE A 168 -4.67 0.71 -11.62
CA ILE A 168 -5.14 -0.68 -11.63
C ILE A 168 -5.51 -1.10 -13.05
N TYR A 169 -6.22 -0.23 -13.77
CA TYR A 169 -6.37 -0.30 -15.22
C TYR A 169 -6.74 1.06 -15.81
N ASN A 170 -6.06 1.47 -16.87
CA ASN A 170 -6.35 2.72 -17.57
C ASN A 170 -6.12 2.53 -19.07
N ALA A 171 -7.18 2.67 -19.87
CA ALA A 171 -7.13 2.54 -21.33
C ALA A 171 -6.20 3.57 -22.01
N TYR A 172 -5.81 4.63 -21.30
CA TYR A 172 -4.87 5.66 -21.75
C TYR A 172 -3.49 5.57 -21.08
N GLY A 173 -3.34 4.69 -20.08
CA GLY A 173 -2.13 4.49 -19.28
C GLY A 173 -1.26 3.34 -19.76
N ASP A 174 -0.22 3.01 -18.99
CA ASP A 174 0.68 1.89 -19.33
C ASP A 174 0.03 0.52 -19.04
N THR A 175 -0.88 0.45 -18.05
CA THR A 175 -1.66 -0.77 -17.74
C THR A 175 -2.55 -1.26 -18.88
N SER A 176 -2.89 -0.42 -19.87
CA SER A 176 -3.56 -0.84 -21.10
C SER A 176 -2.77 -1.86 -21.93
N LYS A 177 -1.45 -1.96 -21.72
CA LYS A 177 -0.51 -2.75 -22.54
C LYS A 177 -0.30 -4.16 -21.99
N ASP A 178 -0.41 -4.32 -20.68
CA ASP A 178 -0.43 -5.60 -19.97
C ASP A 178 -1.26 -5.43 -18.69
N ALA A 179 -2.53 -5.85 -18.73
CA ALA A 179 -3.50 -5.51 -17.71
C ALA A 179 -3.26 -6.26 -16.37
N PRO A 180 -3.31 -5.57 -15.22
CA PRO A 180 -3.34 -6.20 -13.89
C PRO A 180 -4.60 -7.00 -13.57
N ILE A 181 -5.73 -6.71 -14.25
CA ILE A 181 -7.05 -7.32 -14.01
C ILE A 181 -7.74 -7.68 -15.33
N ASP A 182 -8.78 -8.52 -15.28
CA ASP A 182 -9.75 -8.62 -16.39
C ASP A 182 -10.68 -7.41 -16.38
N ALA A 183 -10.20 -6.31 -16.95
CA ALA A 183 -10.95 -5.05 -17.08
C ALA A 183 -12.18 -5.16 -18.01
N ALA A 184 -12.33 -6.23 -18.79
CA ALA A 184 -13.51 -6.45 -19.63
C ALA A 184 -14.57 -7.32 -18.94
N GLY A 185 -14.16 -8.22 -18.06
CA GLY A 185 -15.04 -9.09 -17.25
C GLY A 185 -15.60 -8.45 -15.97
N LEU A 186 -15.11 -7.27 -15.57
CA LEU A 186 -15.61 -6.52 -14.40
C LEU A 186 -17.09 -6.13 -14.57
N SER A 187 -17.91 -6.32 -13.53
CA SER A 187 -19.30 -5.88 -13.49
C SER A 187 -19.76 -5.65 -12.05
N PHE A 188 -20.56 -4.61 -11.81
CA PHE A 188 -21.27 -4.35 -10.54
C PHE A 188 -22.46 -3.41 -10.76
N ASP A 189 -23.46 -3.43 -9.89
CA ASP A 189 -24.58 -2.45 -9.90
C ASP A 189 -24.84 -1.75 -8.55
N ASP A 190 -24.21 -2.17 -7.44
CA ASP A 190 -24.25 -1.45 -6.16
C ASP A 190 -22.94 -0.70 -5.88
N SER A 191 -21.82 -1.41 -5.77
CA SER A 191 -20.55 -0.82 -5.33
C SER A 191 -19.30 -1.56 -5.81
N LEU A 192 -18.19 -0.81 -5.88
CA LEU A 192 -16.85 -1.30 -6.17
C LEU A 192 -15.88 -0.70 -5.15
N SER A 193 -15.10 -1.53 -4.46
CA SER A 193 -14.10 -1.10 -3.49
C SER A 193 -12.68 -1.54 -3.85
N VAL A 194 -11.70 -0.76 -3.39
CA VAL A 194 -10.28 -1.12 -3.38
C VAL A 194 -9.76 -0.98 -1.96
N THR A 195 -9.26 -2.07 -1.40
CA THR A 195 -8.44 -2.07 -0.18
C THR A 195 -6.98 -2.25 -0.57
N PHE A 196 -6.09 -1.48 0.06
CA PHE A 196 -4.65 -1.47 -0.25
C PHE A 196 -3.83 -1.09 0.98
N THR A 197 -2.64 -1.65 1.13
CA THR A 197 -1.65 -1.27 2.14
C THR A 197 -0.71 -0.20 1.58
N VAL A 198 -0.48 0.86 2.35
CA VAL A 198 0.58 1.85 2.16
C VAL A 198 1.67 1.59 3.19
N SER A 199 2.95 1.58 2.79
CA SER A 199 4.08 1.44 3.71
C SER A 199 5.34 2.16 3.27
N GLY A 200 6.27 2.37 4.20
CA GLY A 200 7.57 3.01 3.97
C GLY A 200 7.53 4.54 3.87
N THR A 201 6.42 5.17 4.23
CA THR A 201 6.22 6.63 4.08
C THR A 201 7.01 7.48 5.08
N GLY A 202 7.42 6.89 6.20
CA GLY A 202 7.96 7.63 7.35
C GLY A 202 6.93 8.51 8.07
N MET A 203 5.65 8.45 7.68
CA MET A 203 4.53 9.17 8.29
C MET A 203 3.80 8.28 9.32
N GLY A 204 2.85 8.85 10.07
CA GLY A 204 2.08 8.09 11.08
C GLY A 204 2.96 7.58 12.23
N GLY A 205 3.44 8.50 13.07
CA GLY A 205 4.46 8.22 14.10
C GLY A 205 4.03 7.24 15.21
N ASN A 206 4.02 5.94 14.91
CA ASN A 206 3.70 4.87 15.84
C ASN A 206 4.79 3.78 15.81
N THR A 207 5.98 4.12 16.33
CA THR A 207 7.23 3.36 16.24
C THR A 207 7.10 1.88 16.60
N ALA A 208 7.10 1.02 15.58
CA ALA A 208 7.22 -0.44 15.70
C ALA A 208 8.52 -0.96 15.04
N ALA A 209 9.64 -0.30 15.40
CA ALA A 209 11.03 -0.72 15.17
C ALA A 209 11.44 -1.23 13.78
N ASP A 210 12.15 -0.37 13.03
CA ASP A 210 13.54 -0.72 12.72
C ASP A 210 14.47 0.46 13.00
N THR A 211 15.19 0.38 14.12
CA THR A 211 16.26 1.32 14.47
C THR A 211 17.57 0.56 14.68
N GLU A 212 17.99 -0.21 13.66
CA GLU A 212 19.38 -0.63 13.49
C GLU A 212 20.32 0.59 13.36
N THR A 213 20.62 1.19 14.52
CA THR A 213 21.62 2.25 14.67
C THR A 213 22.99 1.63 14.52
N ALA A 214 23.51 1.62 13.29
CA ALA A 214 24.81 1.04 12.94
C ALA A 214 25.94 1.55 13.85
N ALA A 215 26.39 0.69 14.76
CA ALA A 215 27.46 1.00 15.70
C ALA A 215 28.84 1.01 15.00
N THR A 216 29.36 2.20 14.70
CA THR A 216 30.67 2.39 14.05
C THR A 216 31.84 2.40 15.06
N ALA A 217 32.89 1.63 14.76
CA ALA A 217 34.15 1.50 15.52
C ALA A 217 33.98 0.79 16.91
N ASP A 218 34.90 -0.07 17.34
CA ASP A 218 36.37 0.04 17.26
C ASP A 218 37.10 -1.21 16.69
N ALA A 219 38.37 -1.03 16.31
CA ALA A 219 39.29 -2.07 15.85
C ALA A 219 40.73 -1.82 16.32
N ALA A 220 40.95 -1.70 17.63
CA ALA A 220 42.30 -1.67 18.23
C ALA A 220 42.90 -3.10 18.39
N THR A 221 44.23 -3.21 18.26
CA THR A 221 44.95 -4.50 18.21
C THR A 221 45.34 -5.02 19.61
N ALA A 222 45.46 -6.35 19.72
CA ALA A 222 45.73 -7.10 20.95
C ALA A 222 47.06 -6.79 21.66
N GLU A 223 47.08 -7.04 22.98
CA GLU A 223 48.20 -7.64 23.72
C GLU A 223 47.64 -8.51 24.86
N ALA A 224 48.42 -9.49 25.34
CA ALA A 224 48.06 -10.36 26.49
C ALA A 224 49.33 -10.83 27.20
N PRO A 225 49.35 -10.93 28.56
CA PRO A 225 49.17 -12.27 29.16
C PRO A 225 48.59 -12.31 30.60
N ALA A 226 48.23 -13.53 31.06
CA ALA A 226 48.17 -14.06 32.44
C ALA A 226 47.52 -13.22 33.59
N ASP A 227 46.70 -13.78 34.47
CA ASP A 227 46.96 -14.98 35.29
C ASP A 227 45.66 -15.70 35.76
N ALA A 228 45.77 -16.75 36.58
CA ALA A 228 44.68 -17.55 37.17
C ALA A 228 45.02 -17.98 38.63
N PRO A 229 44.17 -18.69 39.42
CA PRO A 229 42.79 -19.18 39.22
C PRO A 229 41.83 -18.53 40.28
N ALA A 230 40.78 -19.10 40.90
CA ALA A 230 40.19 -20.44 40.99
C ALA A 230 38.73 -20.43 41.52
N ASP A 231 38.04 -21.56 41.36
CA ASP A 231 36.83 -22.02 42.11
C ASP A 231 35.50 -21.23 41.94
N ALA A 232 34.30 -21.81 42.00
CA ALA A 232 33.91 -23.22 42.19
C ALA A 232 32.67 -23.59 41.33
N ALA A 233 32.43 -24.89 41.15
CA ALA A 233 31.28 -25.51 40.46
C ALA A 233 30.15 -25.89 41.48
N PRO A 234 29.02 -26.58 41.15
CA PRO A 234 28.66 -27.21 39.86
C PRO A 234 27.17 -27.23 39.40
N ALA A 235 26.98 -27.58 38.11
CA ALA A 235 25.85 -28.33 37.51
C ALA A 235 24.42 -27.71 37.54
N THR A 236 23.48 -28.03 36.63
CA THR A 236 23.31 -29.24 35.79
C THR A 236 22.82 -28.93 34.35
N ASP A 237 23.31 -29.77 33.42
CA ASP A 237 22.59 -30.50 32.36
C ASP A 237 21.11 -30.20 32.01
N SER A 238 20.65 -30.34 30.74
CA SER A 238 21.34 -30.72 29.48
C SER A 238 20.46 -30.44 28.23
N LYS A 239 21.12 -30.24 27.08
CA LYS A 239 20.70 -30.54 25.68
C LYS A 239 19.25 -30.29 25.20
N GLY A 240 19.13 -29.57 24.06
CA GLY A 240 18.24 -30.04 22.98
C GLY A 240 17.57 -28.99 22.07
N SER A 241 18.27 -28.50 21.06
CA SER A 241 17.62 -28.09 19.79
C SER A 241 17.48 -29.31 18.87
N PRO A 242 16.53 -29.30 17.91
CA PRO A 242 16.93 -28.86 16.57
C PRO A 242 15.95 -27.90 15.89
N ASP A 243 16.43 -27.19 14.87
CA ASP A 243 15.60 -26.39 13.97
C ASP A 243 14.82 -27.26 12.98
N THR A 244 13.50 -27.08 12.96
CA THR A 244 12.59 -27.31 11.84
C THR A 244 11.40 -26.36 12.04
N GLY A 245 10.89 -25.61 11.07
CA GLY A 245 11.22 -25.45 9.65
C GLY A 245 10.14 -24.54 9.04
N VAL A 246 10.41 -23.90 7.90
CA VAL A 246 9.42 -23.00 7.27
C VAL A 246 8.20 -23.75 6.73
N GLU A 247 6.99 -23.35 7.15
CA GLU A 247 5.77 -23.23 6.33
C GLU A 247 4.61 -22.73 7.23
N GLY A 248 3.80 -21.79 6.73
CA GLY A 248 2.73 -21.19 7.55
C GLY A 248 2.18 -19.86 7.04
N ILE A 249 1.66 -19.82 5.81
CA ILE A 249 0.85 -18.67 5.34
C ILE A 249 -0.46 -18.66 6.13
N ALA A 250 -0.59 -17.74 7.08
CA ALA A 250 -1.80 -17.56 7.87
C ALA A 250 -2.77 -16.62 7.15
N VAL A 251 -3.84 -17.17 6.58
CA VAL A 251 -4.94 -16.37 6.01
C VAL A 251 -5.60 -15.56 7.13
N VAL A 252 -5.47 -14.23 7.08
CA VAL A 252 -6.13 -13.31 8.02
C VAL A 252 -7.57 -13.09 7.57
N ALA A 253 -8.50 -13.85 8.14
CA ALA A 253 -9.93 -13.57 7.98
C ALA A 253 -10.27 -12.27 8.74
N GLY A 254 -10.79 -11.27 8.02
CA GLY A 254 -11.12 -9.96 8.58
C GLY A 254 -12.18 -10.02 9.68
N VAL A 255 -11.91 -9.40 10.83
CA VAL A 255 -12.86 -9.30 11.94
C VAL A 255 -13.62 -7.98 11.85
N ALA A 256 -14.90 -8.04 11.47
CA ALA A 256 -15.75 -6.87 11.38
C ALA A 256 -15.99 -6.23 12.76
N ALA A 257 -15.68 -4.93 12.88
CA ALA A 257 -15.90 -4.16 14.10
C ALA A 257 -17.35 -3.65 14.19
N LEU A 258 -18.17 -4.27 15.06
CA LEU A 258 -19.55 -3.84 15.29
C LEU A 258 -19.62 -2.52 16.09
N ALA A 259 -20.07 -1.45 15.44
CA ALA A 259 -20.27 -0.14 16.06
C ALA A 259 -21.48 -0.14 17.03
N ALA A 260 -21.22 -0.21 18.34
CA ALA A 260 -22.25 -0.16 19.38
C ALA A 260 -22.72 1.28 19.65
N GLY A 261 -23.81 1.71 19.00
CA GLY A 261 -24.38 3.06 19.15
C GLY A 261 -24.93 3.35 20.55
N ALA A 262 -24.41 4.39 21.21
CA ALA A 262 -24.83 4.81 22.55
C ALA A 262 -26.05 5.76 22.52
N VAL A 263 -27.23 5.26 22.86
CA VAL A 263 -28.47 6.06 22.91
C VAL A 263 -28.52 6.93 24.18
N ILE A 264 -28.38 8.24 24.03
CA ILE A 264 -28.54 9.21 25.14
C ILE A 264 -30.02 9.60 25.29
N VAL A 265 -30.68 9.10 26.33
CA VAL A 265 -32.06 9.46 26.68
C VAL A 265 -32.10 10.80 27.45
N SER A 266 -32.43 11.88 26.76
CA SER A 266 -32.65 13.20 27.36
C SER A 266 -33.95 13.26 28.19
N LYS A 267 -33.85 13.03 29.49
CA LYS A 267 -34.99 13.09 30.43
C LYS A 267 -35.46 14.53 30.68
N LYS A 268 -36.45 14.98 29.92
CA LYS A 268 -37.12 16.29 30.11
C LYS A 268 -37.75 16.36 31.51
N ARG A 269 -37.41 17.40 32.27
CA ARG A 269 -38.05 17.74 33.55
C ARG A 269 -39.26 18.66 33.31
N GLY A 270 -40.35 18.37 34.01
CA GLY A 270 -41.23 19.39 34.56
C GLY A 270 -40.81 19.72 35.99
#